data_AF-A0AAV6CTT8-F1
#
_entry.id   AF-A0AAV6CTT8-F1
#
_cell.length_a   1.000
_cell.length_b   1.000
_cell.length_c   1.000
_cell.angle_alpha   90.00
_cell.angle_beta   90.00
_cell.angle_gamma   90.00
#
_symmetry.space_group_name_H-M   'P 1'
#
loop_
_entity.id
_entity.type
_entity.pdbx_description
1 polymer ?
#
loop_
_entity_poly.entity_id
_entity_poly.type
_entity_poly.pdbx_seq_one_letter_code
_entity_poly.pdbx_strand_id
1 'polypeptide(L)' 'MPETPNPEAVALFALVANRYGGRLTTEQLDEIKKMVEGQVEAARALRAVRLSNADEPFQTFTAYRSEP' A
#
# COMPACT_ATOMS: atom_id res chain seq x y z
N MET A 1 -9.22 -8.38 -24.45
CA MET A 1 -10.21 -8.91 -23.50
C MET A 1 -10.20 -7.99 -22.28
N PRO A 2 -11.31 -7.76 -21.56
CA PRO A 2 -11.21 -7.02 -20.31
C PRO A 2 -10.30 -7.82 -19.36
N GLU A 3 -9.22 -7.18 -18.91
CA GLU A 3 -8.33 -7.72 -17.88
C GLU A 3 -9.18 -8.10 -16.67
N THR A 4 -9.00 -9.32 -16.14
CA THR A 4 -9.71 -9.72 -14.93
C THR A 4 -9.18 -8.87 -13.78
N PRO A 5 -10.04 -8.21 -12.97
CA PRO A 5 -9.58 -7.36 -11.88
C PRO A 5 -8.71 -8.15 -10.90
N ASN A 6 -7.57 -7.58 -10.49
CA ASN A 6 -6.69 -8.20 -9.50
C ASN A 6 -7.45 -8.39 -8.18
N PRO A 7 -7.60 -9.63 -7.66
CA PRO A 7 -8.40 -9.90 -6.47
C PRO A 7 -7.84 -9.23 -5.19
N GLU A 8 -6.52 -9.04 -5.07
CA GLU A 8 -5.91 -8.32 -3.95
C GLU A 8 -6.32 -6.84 -3.98
N ALA A 9 -6.26 -6.21 -5.16
CA ALA A 9 -6.68 -4.81 -5.33
C ALA A 9 -8.18 -4.62 -5.03
N VAL A 10 -9.03 -5.55 -5.47
CA VAL A 10 -10.47 -5.52 -5.17
C VAL A 10 -10.73 -5.59 -3.67
N ALA A 11 -10.06 -6.51 -2.97
CA ALA A 11 -10.24 -6.67 -1.52
C ALA A 11 -9.73 -5.43 -0.74
N LEU A 12 -8.57 -4.89 -1.11
CA LEU A 12 -8.00 -3.71 -0.47
C LEU A 12 -8.85 -2.46 -0.74
N PHE A 13 -9.37 -2.29 -1.96
CA PHE A 13 -10.28 -1.21 -2.27
C PHE A 13 -11.56 -1.29 -1.43
N ALA A 14 -12.13 -2.49 -1.26
CA ALA A 14 -13.32 -2.68 -0.43
C ALA A 14 -13.10 -2.26 1.03
N LEU A 15 -11.91 -2.52 1.60
CA LEU A 15 -11.55 -2.06 2.94
C LEU A 15 -11.47 -0.54 3.04
N VAL A 16 -10.85 0.11 2.05
CA VAL A 16 -10.74 1.58 2.00
C VAL A 16 -12.11 2.22 1.84
N ALA A 17 -12.93 1.72 0.91
CA ALA A 17 -14.29 2.19 0.67
C ALA A 17 -15.18 2.01 1.91
N ASN A 18 -15.08 0.88 2.61
CA ASN A 18 -15.84 0.66 3.84
C ASN A 18 -15.45 1.67 4.94
N ARG A 19 -14.15 1.95 5.10
CA ARG A 19 -13.65 2.83 6.17
C ARG A 19 -13.83 4.32 5.89
N TYR A 20 -13.70 4.73 4.63
CA TYR A 20 -13.59 6.14 4.25
C TYR A 20 -14.58 6.59 3.19
N GLY A 21 -15.32 5.68 2.54
CA GLY A 21 -16.19 5.99 1.41
C GLY A 21 -17.29 7.00 1.72
N GLY A 22 -17.80 7.02 2.96
CA GLY A 22 -18.79 8.03 3.38
C GLY A 22 -18.27 9.47 3.40
N ARG A 23 -16.96 9.70 3.18
CA ARG A 23 -16.32 11.03 3.12
C ARG A 23 -15.85 11.40 1.72
N LEU A 24 -16.09 10.55 0.73
CA LEU A 24 -15.53 10.69 -0.62
C LEU A 24 -16.65 10.78 -1.65
N THR A 25 -16.43 11.57 -2.70
CA THR A 25 -17.30 11.53 -3.88
C THR A 25 -17.02 10.26 -4.70
N THR A 26 -17.91 9.96 -5.64
CA THR A 26 -17.74 8.83 -6.57
C THR A 26 -16.44 8.96 -7.36
N GLU A 27 -16.13 10.15 -7.86
CA GLU A 27 -14.91 10.42 -8.63
C GLU A 27 -13.66 10.19 -7.78
N GLN A 28 -13.70 10.60 -6.51
CA GLN A 28 -12.59 10.34 -5.58
C GLN A 28 -12.45 8.84 -5.28
N LEU A 29 -13.55 8.10 -5.16
CA LEU A 29 -13.52 6.64 -5.00
C LEU A 29 -12.92 5.95 -6.22
N ASP A 30 -13.24 6.40 -7.43
CA ASP A 30 -12.65 5.86 -8.67
C ASP A 30 -11.14 6.11 -8.74
N GLU A 31 -10.67 7.29 -8.33
CA GLU A 31 -9.23 7.56 -8.24
C GLU A 31 -8.55 6.69 -7.17
N ILE A 32 -9.18 6.52 -6.00
CA ILE A 32 -8.67 5.60 -4.97
C ILE A 32 -8.56 4.17 -5.50
N LYS A 33 -9.51 3.71 -6.31
CA LYS A 33 -9.43 2.38 -6.93
C LYS A 33 -8.19 2.23 -7.80
N LYS A 34 -7.93 3.20 -8.70
CA LYS A 34 -6.71 3.23 -9.54
C LYS A 34 -5.43 3.27 -8.70
N MET A 35 -5.44 4.06 -7.62
CA MET A 35 -4.30 4.14 -6.70
C MET A 35 -4.03 2.80 -6.01
N VAL A 36 -5.07 2.10 -5.54
CA VAL A 36 -4.93 0.79 -4.91
C VAL A 36 -4.35 -0.24 -5.90
N GLU A 37 -4.83 -0.26 -7.14
CA GLU A 37 -4.27 -1.11 -8.19
C GLU A 37 -2.78 -0.84 -8.41
N GLY A 38 -2.39 0.44 -8.54
CA GLY A 38 -0.99 0.82 -8.68
C GLY A 38 -0.12 0.44 -7.47
N GLN A 39 -0.66 0.57 -6.25
CA GLN A 39 0.05 0.19 -5.01
C GLN A 39 0.25 -1.32 -4.91
N VAL A 40 -0.71 -2.14 -5.37
CA VAL A 40 -0.56 -3.60 -5.39
C VAL A 40 0.56 -4.01 -6.35
N GLU A 41 0.64 -3.42 -7.53
CA GLU A 41 1.73 -3.69 -8.47
C GLU A 41 3.09 -3.21 -7.94
N ALA A 42 3.15 -2.03 -7.31
CA ALA A 42 4.36 -1.55 -6.66
C ALA A 42 4.80 -2.48 -5.51
N ALA A 43 3.86 -2.93 -4.67
CA ALA A 43 4.13 -3.87 -3.59
C ALA A 43 4.63 -5.22 -4.12
N ARG A 44 4.07 -5.71 -5.24
CA ARG A 44 4.54 -6.92 -5.91
C ARG A 44 5.98 -6.78 -6.38
N ALA A 45 6.33 -5.64 -6.99
CA ALA A 45 7.70 -5.36 -7.40
C ALA A 45 8.67 -5.29 -6.21
N LEU A 46 8.26 -4.64 -5.11
CA LEU A 46 9.06 -4.58 -3.88
C LEU A 46 9.28 -5.97 -3.25
N ARG A 47 8.24 -6.80 -3.19
CA ARG A 47 8.33 -8.19 -2.67
C ARG A 47 9.24 -9.09 -3.51
N ALA A 48 9.49 -8.74 -4.76
CA ALA A 48 10.41 -9.49 -5.62
C ALA A 48 11.89 -9.21 -5.31
N VAL A 49 12.20 -8.16 -4.56
CA VAL A 49 13.56 -7.85 -4.09
C VAL A 49 13.94 -8.85 -3.00
N ARG A 50 15.00 -9.62 -3.22
CA ARG A 50 15.52 -10.58 -2.23
C ARG A 50 16.35 -9.83 -1.19
N LEU A 51 15.93 -9.91 0.06
CA LEU A 51 16.66 -9.37 1.20
C LEU A 51 17.40 -10.49 1.96
N SER A 52 18.56 -10.15 2.51
CA SER A 52 19.27 -10.93 3.51
C SER A 52 18.77 -10.58 4.92
N ASN A 53 19.00 -11.47 5.90
CA ASN A 53 18.66 -11.17 7.29
C ASN A 53 19.48 -10.01 7.88
N ALA A 54 20.59 -9.64 7.25
CA ALA A 54 21.43 -8.52 7.65
C ALA A 54 20.99 -7.20 7.01
N ASP A 55 19.99 -7.21 6.12
CA ASP A 55 19.49 -6.00 5.46
C ASP A 55 18.57 -5.24 6.43
N GLU A 56 19.11 -4.20 7.04
CA GLU A 56 18.37 -3.38 8.02
C GLU A 56 17.40 -2.40 7.34
N PRO A 57 16.33 -1.97 8.04
CA PRO A 57 15.52 -0.85 7.59
C PRO A 57 16.37 0.42 7.39
N PHE A 58 16.00 1.24 6.39
CA PHE A 58 16.70 2.50 6.12
C PHE A 58 16.74 3.46 7.33
N GLN A 59 15.73 3.39 8.19
CA GLN A 59 15.70 4.09 9.47
C GLN A 59 15.72 3.06 10.59
N THR A 60 16.86 2.95 11.25
CA THR A 60 17.01 2.11 12.43
C THR A 60 16.56 2.85 13.68
N PHE A 61 16.00 2.12 14.64
CA PHE A 61 15.64 2.70 15.92
C PHE A 61 16.91 3.11 16.68
N THR A 62 16.99 4.38 17.05
CA THR A 62 18.00 4.88 17.99
C THR A 62 17.28 5.40 19.21
N ALA A 63 17.56 4.82 20.38
CA ALA A 63 17.01 5.31 21.63
C ALA A 63 17.46 6.75 21.84
N TYR A 64 16.51 7.64 22.15
CA TYR A 64 16.83 9.00 22.52
C TYR A 64 17.76 8.98 23.74
N ARG A 65 18.91 9.65 23.63
CA ARG A 65 19.80 9.94 24.75
C ARG A 65 19.83 11.44 24.92
N SER A 66 19.32 11.93 26.05
CA SER A 66 19.75 13.21 26.57
C SER A 66 21.16 13.02 27.09
N GLU A 67 22.17 13.08 26.22
CA GLU A 67 23.52 13.32 26.76
C GLU A 67 23.56 14.73 27.36
N PRO A 68 24.38 14.97 28.40
CA PRO A 68 24.55 16.30 28.98
C PRO A 68 25.01 17.35 27.96
#